data_AF-A0A3N5UXS2-F1
#
_entry.id   AF-A0A3N5UXS2-F1
#
_cell.length_a   1.000
_cell.length_b   1.000
_cell.length_c   1.000
_cell.angle_alpha   90.00
_cell.angle_beta   90.00
_cell.angle_gamma   90.00
#
_symmetry.space_group_name_H-M   'P 1'
#
loop_
_entity.id
_entity.type
_entity.pdbx_description
1 polymer ?
#
loop_
_entity_poly.entity_id
_entity_poly.type
_entity_poly.pdbx_seq_one_letter_code
_entity_poly.pdbx_strand_id
1 'polypeptide(L)'
;MIEIIPCKDHFEELVSFAVRLNSDGIHHIGFFGEGEADVRASLAECLIPPEEGFRLAYEGDQLVGVFGVDADPEINRAWLFGPLVEHDDWHTIADQLYAEALPIIPVDIRDHDLFCDVQNIRIEAFAARHGFPLISENAVMTLARANYKPSAKRQTQVIVYQEDFFAQFE
;
A
#
# COMPACT_ATOMS: atom_id res chain seq x y z
N MET A 1 -22.57 -7.01 -10.28
CA MET A 1 -21.57 -7.43 -11.30
C MET A 1 -20.37 -6.55 -11.06
N ILE A 2 -19.18 -7.14 -10.97
CA ILE A 2 -17.96 -6.39 -10.69
C ILE A 2 -17.38 -5.90 -12.01
N GLU A 3 -17.13 -4.60 -12.08
CA GLU A 3 -16.40 -3.94 -13.17
C GLU A 3 -15.03 -3.52 -12.63
N ILE A 4 -13.95 -3.84 -13.34
CA ILE A 4 -12.60 -3.42 -12.97
C ILE A 4 -12.08 -2.42 -14.00
N ILE A 5 -11.67 -1.25 -13.52
CA ILE A 5 -11.15 -0.17 -14.36
C ILE A 5 -9.77 0.30 -13.86
N PRO A 6 -8.93 0.87 -14.73
CA PRO A 6 -7.74 1.62 -14.30
C PRO A 6 -8.13 2.82 -13.41
N CYS A 7 -7.24 3.23 -12.52
CA CYS A 7 -7.45 4.39 -11.63
C CYS A 7 -7.46 5.75 -12.35
N LYS A 8 -7.25 5.77 -13.67
CA LYS A 8 -7.25 6.99 -14.47
C LYS A 8 -8.52 7.83 -14.21
N ASP A 9 -8.34 9.11 -13.92
CA ASP A 9 -9.41 10.06 -13.56
C ASP A 9 -10.14 9.79 -12.22
N HIS A 10 -9.74 8.75 -11.46
CA HIS A 10 -10.35 8.33 -10.18
C HIS A 10 -9.39 8.41 -8.98
N PHE A 11 -8.34 9.22 -9.06
CA PHE A 11 -7.30 9.32 -8.03
C PHE A 11 -7.84 9.66 -6.63
N GLU A 12 -8.81 10.57 -6.54
CA GLU A 12 -9.40 10.98 -5.26
C GLU A 12 -10.25 9.87 -4.63
N GLU A 13 -10.88 9.02 -5.44
CA GLU A 13 -11.62 7.84 -4.95
C GLU A 13 -10.65 6.79 -4.41
N LEU A 14 -9.53 6.54 -5.12
CA LEU A 14 -8.43 5.69 -4.66
C LEU A 14 -7.92 6.14 -3.28
N VAL A 15 -7.56 7.43 -3.15
CA VAL A 15 -7.03 7.97 -1.90
C VAL A 15 -8.04 7.81 -0.77
N SER A 16 -9.30 8.22 -0.99
CA SER A 16 -10.36 8.13 0.02
C SER A 16 -10.61 6.68 0.48
N PHE A 17 -10.66 5.74 -0.48
CA PHE A 17 -10.87 4.32 -0.20
C PHE A 17 -9.69 3.70 0.55
N ALA A 18 -8.47 3.98 0.09
CA ALA A 18 -7.24 3.53 0.73
C ALA A 18 -7.12 4.06 2.16
N VAL A 19 -7.31 5.36 2.39
CA VAL A 19 -7.24 5.95 3.74
C VAL A 19 -8.24 5.28 4.69
N ARG A 20 -9.48 5.08 4.24
CA ARG A 20 -10.53 4.50 5.07
C ARG A 20 -10.22 3.05 5.45
N LEU A 21 -9.89 2.20 4.49
CA LEU A 21 -9.62 0.78 4.76
C LEU A 21 -8.27 0.58 5.44
N ASN A 22 -7.21 1.26 4.99
CA ASN A 22 -5.87 1.10 5.54
C ASN A 22 -5.74 1.58 7.00
N SER A 23 -6.72 2.33 7.50
CA SER A 23 -6.80 2.73 8.92
C SER A 23 -7.24 1.60 9.87
N ASP A 24 -7.72 0.48 9.34
CA ASP A 24 -8.10 -0.72 10.10
C ASP A 24 -7.06 -1.82 9.87
N GLY A 25 -6.50 -2.36 10.96
CA GLY A 25 -5.50 -3.42 10.92
C GLY A 25 -5.97 -4.68 10.18
N ILE A 26 -7.28 -4.94 10.12
CA ILE A 26 -7.79 -6.10 9.37
C ILE A 26 -7.72 -5.92 7.84
N HIS A 27 -7.42 -4.71 7.37
CA HIS A 27 -7.29 -4.34 5.96
C HIS A 27 -5.91 -3.77 5.62
N HIS A 28 -5.11 -3.40 6.63
CA HIS A 28 -3.89 -2.63 6.45
C HIS A 28 -2.83 -3.31 5.57
N ILE A 29 -2.33 -2.54 4.60
CA ILE A 29 -1.23 -2.81 3.69
C ILE A 29 -0.14 -1.78 3.98
N GLY A 30 1.07 -2.25 4.29
CA GLY A 30 2.15 -1.44 4.84
C GLY A 30 2.77 -0.44 3.87
N PHE A 31 2.46 -0.53 2.57
CA PHE A 31 3.00 0.40 1.55
C PHE A 31 2.22 1.71 1.42
N PHE A 32 0.99 1.79 1.94
CA PHE A 32 0.16 3.01 1.85
C PHE A 32 0.45 4.04 2.96
N GLY A 33 1.12 3.66 4.05
CA GLY A 33 1.25 4.53 5.24
C GLY A 33 -0.08 4.75 5.99
N GLU A 34 -0.09 5.71 6.94
CA GLU A 34 -1.24 5.96 7.83
C GLU A 34 -1.88 7.34 7.59
N GLY A 35 -3.14 7.33 7.15
CA GLY A 35 -3.90 8.56 6.92
C GLY A 35 -3.61 9.22 5.56
N GLU A 36 -4.34 10.29 5.26
CA GLU A 36 -4.38 10.86 3.90
C GLU A 36 -3.04 11.42 3.41
N ALA A 37 -2.30 12.12 4.27
CA ALA A 37 -1.02 12.70 3.88
C ALA A 37 0.00 11.62 3.49
N ASP A 38 0.09 10.55 4.28
CA ASP A 38 1.02 9.44 4.04
C ASP A 38 0.59 8.65 2.79
N VAL A 39 -0.70 8.34 2.64
CA VAL A 39 -1.24 7.67 1.44
C VAL A 39 -0.90 8.45 0.17
N ARG A 40 -1.09 9.76 0.17
CA ARG A 40 -0.74 10.60 -0.98
C ARG A 40 0.76 10.64 -1.23
N ALA A 41 1.58 10.69 -0.18
CA ALA A 41 3.03 10.65 -0.31
C ALA A 41 3.50 9.33 -0.94
N SER A 42 3.04 8.19 -0.42
CA SER A 42 3.38 6.86 -0.94
C SER A 42 2.94 6.68 -2.41
N LEU A 43 1.76 7.17 -2.79
CA LEU A 43 1.30 7.14 -4.17
C LEU A 43 2.09 8.07 -5.10
N ALA A 44 2.61 9.19 -4.59
CA ALA A 44 3.44 10.12 -5.35
C ALA A 44 4.89 9.63 -5.54
N GLU A 45 5.36 8.75 -4.66
CA GLU A 45 6.67 8.10 -4.74
C GLU A 45 6.70 6.91 -5.71
N CYS A 46 5.54 6.44 -6.18
CA CYS A 46 5.47 5.33 -7.13
C CYS A 46 6.16 5.69 -8.46
N LEU A 47 7.01 4.79 -8.96
CA LEU A 47 7.62 4.91 -10.29
C LEU A 47 6.59 4.72 -11.40
N ILE A 48 5.64 3.80 -11.19
CA ILE A 48 4.47 3.64 -12.05
C ILE A 48 3.39 4.62 -11.57
N PRO A 49 2.95 5.58 -12.41
CA PRO A 49 1.90 6.50 -12.02
C PRO A 49 0.63 5.76 -11.56
N PRO A 50 -0.06 6.23 -10.51
CA PRO A 50 -1.25 5.54 -9.99
C PRO A 50 -2.33 5.27 -11.04
N GLU A 51 -2.49 6.17 -12.01
CA GLU A 51 -3.42 6.02 -13.15
C GLU A 51 -3.15 4.77 -14.02
N GLU A 52 -1.91 4.30 -14.08
CA GLU A 52 -1.48 3.11 -14.81
C GLU A 52 -1.37 1.90 -13.88
N GLY A 53 -0.83 2.09 -12.68
CA GLY A 53 -0.48 1.06 -11.71
C GLY A 53 -1.64 0.49 -10.89
N PHE A 54 -2.76 1.20 -10.78
CA PHE A 54 -3.86 0.81 -9.91
C PHE A 54 -5.11 0.38 -10.68
N ARG A 55 -5.83 -0.57 -10.09
CA ARG A 55 -7.12 -1.09 -10.55
C ARG A 55 -8.16 -0.89 -9.45
N LEU A 56 -9.34 -0.45 -9.88
CA LEU A 56 -10.50 -0.15 -9.05
C LEU A 56 -11.63 -1.11 -9.43
N ALA A 57 -12.19 -1.81 -8.45
CA ALA A 57 -13.33 -2.70 -8.62
C ALA A 57 -14.62 -2.01 -8.16
N TYR A 58 -15.60 -1.91 -9.05
CA TYR A 58 -16.91 -1.32 -8.79
C TYR A 58 -18.01 -2.36 -8.83
N GLU A 59 -18.97 -2.26 -7.93
CA GLU A 59 -20.29 -2.87 -8.08
C GLU A 59 -21.34 -1.79 -8.32
N GLY A 60 -21.73 -1.60 -9.59
CA GLY A 60 -22.51 -0.43 -9.97
C GLY A 60 -21.69 0.85 -9.77
N ASP A 61 -22.24 1.83 -9.04
CA ASP A 61 -21.54 3.09 -8.74
C ASP A 61 -20.69 3.01 -7.45
N GLN A 62 -20.63 1.84 -6.80
CA GLN A 62 -19.93 1.68 -5.53
C GLN A 62 -18.54 1.08 -5.74
N LEU A 63 -17.49 1.81 -5.35
CA LEU A 63 -16.13 1.28 -5.24
C LEU A 63 -16.07 0.23 -4.11
N VAL A 64 -15.72 -1.00 -4.45
CA VAL A 64 -15.66 -2.14 -3.53
C VAL A 64 -14.27 -2.75 -3.41
N GLY A 65 -13.30 -2.36 -4.25
CA GLY A 65 -11.94 -2.82 -4.11
C GLY A 65 -10.89 -2.02 -4.87
N VAL A 66 -9.65 -2.10 -4.40
CA VAL A 66 -8.45 -1.47 -4.93
C VAL A 66 -7.30 -2.47 -4.90
N PHE A 67 -6.52 -2.51 -5.98
CA PHE A 67 -5.21 -3.17 -6.01
C PHE A 67 -4.26 -2.36 -6.88
N GLY A 68 -3.07 -2.07 -6.36
CA GLY A 68 -2.02 -1.36 -7.07
C GLY A 68 -0.73 -2.12 -7.18
N VAL A 69 0.05 -1.74 -8.17
CA VAL A 69 1.42 -2.19 -8.39
C VAL A 69 2.28 -0.95 -8.59
N ASP A 70 3.38 -0.91 -7.85
CA ASP A 70 4.55 -0.14 -8.25
C ASP A 70 5.71 -1.09 -8.51
N ALA A 71 6.59 -0.75 -9.45
CA ALA A 71 7.69 -1.64 -9.82
C ALA A 71 8.94 -0.88 -10.28
N ASP A 72 10.09 -1.38 -9.84
CA ASP A 72 11.40 -0.84 -10.16
C ASP A 72 12.26 -1.91 -10.86
N PRO A 73 12.48 -1.77 -12.18
CA PRO A 73 13.36 -2.65 -12.94
C PRO A 73 14.84 -2.56 -12.54
N GLU A 74 15.30 -1.43 -11.97
CA GLU A 74 16.71 -1.25 -11.59
C GLU A 74 17.09 -2.16 -10.41
N ILE A 75 16.14 -2.39 -9.50
CA ILE A 75 16.33 -3.30 -8.35
C ILE A 75 15.55 -4.62 -8.48
N ASN A 76 14.91 -4.86 -9.63
CA ASN A 76 14.16 -6.09 -9.95
C ASN A 76 13.06 -6.40 -8.93
N ARG A 77 12.25 -5.40 -8.55
CA ARG A 77 11.27 -5.52 -7.46
C ARG A 77 9.94 -4.86 -7.80
N ALA A 78 8.84 -5.45 -7.35
CA ALA A 78 7.50 -4.87 -7.39
C ALA A 78 6.86 -4.86 -6.00
N TRP A 79 6.19 -3.77 -5.66
CA TRP A 79 5.45 -3.60 -4.42
C TRP A 79 3.95 -3.64 -4.72
N LEU A 80 3.24 -4.52 -4.02
CA LEU A 80 1.82 -4.77 -4.23
C LEU A 80 0.99 -3.99 -3.20
N PHE A 81 0.29 -2.96 -3.67
CA PHE A 81 -0.61 -2.13 -2.90
C PHE A 81 -2.01 -2.75 -2.85
N GLY A 82 -2.18 -3.82 -2.08
CA GLY A 82 -3.47 -4.48 -1.94
C GLY A 82 -3.36 -5.99 -1.68
N PRO A 83 -4.49 -6.72 -1.69
CA PRO A 83 -5.83 -6.24 -2.01
C PRO A 83 -6.48 -5.44 -0.86
N LEU A 84 -7.05 -4.28 -1.16
CA LEU A 84 -8.01 -3.59 -0.31
C LEU A 84 -9.42 -3.85 -0.84
N VAL A 85 -10.24 -4.61 -0.12
CA VAL A 85 -11.59 -4.98 -0.59
C VAL A 85 -12.59 -4.88 0.56
N GLU A 86 -13.75 -4.26 0.28
CA GLU A 86 -14.90 -4.13 1.19
C GLU A 86 -16.13 -4.75 0.52
N HIS A 87 -16.22 -6.08 0.59
CA HIS A 87 -17.30 -6.85 0.01
C HIS A 87 -17.38 -8.24 0.65
N ASP A 88 -18.56 -8.87 0.62
CA ASP A 88 -18.75 -10.22 1.15
C ASP A 88 -17.98 -11.27 0.33
N ASP A 89 -17.91 -11.09 -0.98
CA ASP A 89 -17.13 -11.93 -1.91
C ASP A 89 -15.67 -11.46 -2.03
N TRP A 90 -15.04 -11.20 -0.89
CA TRP A 90 -13.71 -10.57 -0.79
C TRP A 90 -12.65 -11.31 -1.62
N HIS A 91 -12.61 -12.65 -1.54
CA HIS A 91 -11.58 -13.45 -2.20
C HIS A 91 -11.69 -13.41 -3.72
N THR A 92 -12.90 -13.48 -4.26
CA THR A 92 -13.12 -13.43 -5.70
C THR A 92 -12.70 -12.07 -6.26
N ILE A 93 -13.09 -10.97 -5.60
CA ILE A 93 -12.73 -9.61 -6.04
C ILE A 93 -11.22 -9.39 -5.92
N ALA A 94 -10.60 -9.83 -4.83
CA ALA A 94 -9.15 -9.74 -4.65
C ALA A 94 -8.38 -10.49 -5.76
N ASP A 95 -8.81 -11.69 -6.11
CA ASP A 95 -8.17 -12.51 -7.14
C ASP A 95 -8.36 -11.88 -8.53
N GLN A 96 -9.53 -11.29 -8.83
CA GLN A 96 -9.79 -10.57 -10.08
C GLN A 96 -8.95 -9.29 -10.20
N LEU A 97 -8.89 -8.49 -9.14
CA LEU A 97 -8.06 -7.28 -9.10
C LEU A 97 -6.58 -7.59 -9.30
N TYR A 98 -6.07 -8.64 -8.62
CA TYR A 98 -4.69 -9.06 -8.79
C TYR A 98 -4.40 -9.54 -10.23
N ALA A 99 -5.31 -10.30 -10.83
CA ALA A 99 -5.16 -10.76 -12.21
C ALA A 99 -5.11 -9.60 -13.22
N GLU A 100 -5.86 -8.52 -12.99
CA GLU A 100 -5.84 -7.30 -13.82
C GLU A 100 -4.61 -6.42 -13.58
N ALA A 101 -4.02 -6.50 -12.38
CA ALA A 101 -2.84 -5.72 -12.02
C ALA A 101 -1.52 -6.41 -12.42
N LEU A 102 -1.47 -7.75 -12.42
CA LEU A 102 -0.28 -8.54 -12.70
C LEU A 102 0.41 -8.21 -14.04
N PRO A 103 -0.32 -7.97 -15.16
CA PRO A 103 0.30 -7.61 -16.45
C PRO A 103 0.99 -6.25 -16.47
N ILE A 104 0.79 -5.40 -15.46
CA ILE A 104 1.46 -4.10 -15.33
C ILE A 104 2.92 -4.30 -14.94
N ILE A 105 3.22 -5.36 -14.18
CA ILE A 105 4.58 -5.67 -13.72
C ILE A 105 5.43 -6.04 -14.96
N PRO A 106 6.56 -5.35 -15.20
CA PRO A 106 7.52 -5.75 -16.22
C PRO A 106 7.91 -7.23 -16.10
N VAL A 107 7.98 -7.93 -17.24
CA VAL A 107 8.19 -9.40 -17.31
C VAL A 107 9.50 -9.89 -16.67
N ASP A 108 10.49 -9.01 -16.57
CA ASP A 108 11.79 -9.34 -15.99
C ASP A 108 11.80 -9.23 -14.46
N ILE A 109 10.75 -8.64 -13.86
CA ILE A 109 10.63 -8.46 -12.41
C ILE A 109 10.10 -9.74 -11.75
N ARG A 110 10.93 -10.33 -10.89
CA ARG A 110 10.65 -11.62 -10.24
C ARG A 110 10.28 -11.51 -8.76
N ASP A 111 10.72 -10.45 -8.09
CA ASP A 111 10.48 -10.27 -6.66
C ASP A 111 9.27 -9.37 -6.47
N HIS A 112 8.15 -9.96 -6.05
CA HIS A 112 6.90 -9.26 -5.77
C HIS A 112 6.64 -9.30 -4.27
N ASP A 113 6.48 -8.12 -3.67
CA ASP A 113 6.25 -8.02 -2.24
C ASP A 113 4.83 -7.67 -1.89
N LEU A 114 4.34 -8.40 -0.90
CA LEU A 114 3.11 -8.15 -0.20
C LEU A 114 3.46 -7.90 1.27
N PHE A 115 3.06 -6.73 1.79
CA PHE A 115 3.34 -6.35 3.16
C PHE A 115 2.08 -5.82 3.83
N CYS A 116 1.67 -6.45 4.93
CA CYS A 116 0.38 -6.21 5.57
C CYS A 116 0.49 -6.32 7.09
N ASP A 117 -0.51 -5.80 7.80
CA ASP A 117 -0.64 -6.03 9.24
C ASP A 117 -1.00 -7.50 9.52
N VAL A 118 -0.49 -8.04 10.62
CA VAL A 118 -0.75 -9.42 11.06
C VAL A 118 -2.23 -9.69 11.39
N GLN A 119 -3.03 -8.63 11.59
CA GLN A 119 -4.47 -8.73 11.78
C GLN A 119 -5.25 -8.93 10.47
N ASN A 120 -4.64 -8.71 9.30
CA ASN A 120 -5.26 -8.89 8.00
C ASN A 120 -5.28 -10.37 7.58
N ILE A 121 -6.03 -11.19 8.32
CA ILE A 121 -6.06 -12.65 8.11
C ILE A 121 -6.61 -13.08 6.73
N ARG A 122 -7.37 -12.22 6.04
CA ARG A 122 -7.90 -12.52 4.71
C ARG A 122 -6.78 -12.60 3.67
N ILE A 123 -5.71 -11.83 3.90
CA ILE A 123 -4.55 -11.78 3.02
C ILE A 123 -3.73 -13.06 3.08
N GLU A 124 -3.73 -13.80 4.19
CA GLU A 124 -3.02 -15.07 4.32
C GLU A 124 -3.54 -16.09 3.29
N ALA A 125 -4.87 -16.17 3.17
CA ALA A 125 -5.50 -17.05 2.19
C ALA A 125 -5.20 -16.61 0.75
N PHE A 126 -5.16 -15.30 0.49
CA PHE A 126 -4.76 -14.75 -0.81
C PHE A 126 -3.29 -15.08 -1.13
N ALA A 127 -2.38 -14.80 -0.20
CA ALA A 127 -0.96 -15.09 -0.30
C ALA A 127 -0.70 -16.58 -0.60
N ALA A 128 -1.37 -17.48 0.13
CA ALA A 128 -1.24 -18.91 -0.08
C ALA A 128 -1.72 -19.36 -1.47
N ARG A 129 -2.81 -18.79 -2.00
CA ARG A 129 -3.33 -19.13 -3.35
C ARG A 129 -2.43 -18.61 -4.47
N HIS A 130 -1.80 -17.45 -4.29
CA HIS A 130 -0.95 -16.81 -5.31
C HIS A 130 0.55 -17.08 -5.13
N GLY A 131 0.92 -17.92 -4.16
CA GLY A 131 2.30 -18.39 -4.02
C GLY A 131 3.24 -17.40 -3.33
N PHE A 132 2.72 -16.54 -2.46
CA PHE A 132 3.52 -15.66 -1.60
C PHE A 132 3.86 -16.38 -0.28
N PRO A 133 5.09 -16.91 -0.10
CA PRO A 133 5.50 -17.47 1.18
C PRO A 133 5.73 -16.34 2.21
N LEU A 134 5.48 -16.63 3.49
CA LEU A 134 5.87 -15.72 4.56
C LEU A 134 7.41 -15.66 4.65
N ILE A 135 7.97 -14.47 4.41
CA ILE A 135 9.42 -14.23 4.50
C ILE A 135 9.81 -13.66 5.88
N SER A 136 9.01 -12.74 6.43
CA SER A 136 9.31 -12.06 7.69
C SER A 136 8.08 -11.50 8.37
N GLU A 137 8.16 -11.37 9.69
CA GLU A 137 7.27 -10.54 10.50
C GLU A 137 8.09 -9.39 11.10
N ASN A 138 7.56 -8.16 11.06
CA ASN A 138 8.27 -6.96 11.49
C ASN A 138 7.48 -6.25 12.61
N ALA A 139 8.18 -5.72 13.60
CA ALA A 139 7.60 -4.84 14.62
C ALA A 139 7.91 -3.38 14.28
N VAL A 140 6.87 -2.57 14.12
CA VAL A 140 6.99 -1.12 13.89
C VAL A 140 6.92 -0.39 15.22
N MET A 141 7.94 0.42 15.53
CA MET A 141 7.96 1.25 16.73
C MET A 141 7.62 2.70 16.39
N THR A 142 6.52 3.20 16.94
CA THR A 142 6.04 4.57 16.70
C THR A 142 6.07 5.40 17.98
N LEU A 143 6.34 6.70 17.83
CA LEU A 143 6.21 7.69 18.90
C LEU A 143 5.48 8.91 18.35
N ALA A 144 4.22 9.07 18.75
CA ALA A 144 3.46 10.26 18.40
C ALA A 144 4.18 11.52 18.94
N ARG A 145 4.29 12.56 18.11
CA ARG A 145 4.94 13.82 18.48
C ARG A 145 4.36 14.42 19.77
N ALA A 146 3.04 14.31 19.97
CA ALA A 146 2.36 14.76 21.19
C ALA A 146 2.81 14.00 22.47
N ASN A 147 3.33 12.78 22.31
CA ASN A 147 3.84 11.95 23.40
C ASN A 147 5.34 12.14 23.64
N TYR A 148 6.03 12.87 22.76
CA TYR A 148 7.44 13.16 22.92
C TYR A 148 7.69 14.08 24.14
N LYS A 149 8.50 13.60 25.09
CA LYS A 149 8.91 14.36 26.26
C LYS A 149 10.42 14.63 26.18
N PRO A 150 10.84 15.88 25.92
CA PRO A 150 12.26 16.19 25.83
C PRO A 150 12.96 15.95 27.18
N SER A 151 14.22 15.56 27.12
CA SER A 151 15.02 15.36 28.33
C SER A 151 15.30 16.70 29.01
N ALA A 152 15.12 16.78 30.32
CA ALA A 152 15.51 17.97 31.09
C ALA A 152 17.02 18.27 31.03
N LYS A 153 17.84 17.28 30.63
CA LYS A 153 19.31 17.41 30.54
C LYS A 153 19.83 17.66 29.13
N ARG A 154 19.00 17.51 28.09
CA ARG A 154 19.40 17.67 26.69
C ARG A 154 18.38 18.55 26.00
N GLN A 155 18.82 19.67 25.43
CA GLN A 155 17.95 20.48 24.57
C GLN A 155 17.76 19.73 23.25
N THR A 156 16.62 19.07 23.10
CA THR A 156 16.24 18.34 21.89
C THR A 156 15.00 18.96 21.28
N GLN A 157 14.98 19.03 19.95
CA GLN A 157 13.86 19.55 19.17
C GLN A 157 13.46 18.51 18.12
N VAL A 158 12.15 18.36 17.89
CA VAL A 158 11.63 17.57 16.77
C VAL A 158 11.52 18.51 15.58
N ILE A 159 12.27 18.22 14.53
CA ILE A 159 12.23 18.96 13.26
C ILE A 159 11.59 18.10 12.18
N VAL A 160 11.10 18.74 11.13
CA VAL A 160 10.67 18.03 9.92
C VAL A 160 11.92 17.49 9.24
N TYR A 161 11.85 16.24 8.81
CA TYR A 161 12.92 15.61 8.04
C TYR A 161 13.14 16.38 6.72
N GLN A 162 14.39 16.55 6.33
CA GLN A 162 14.79 17.04 5.03
C GLN A 162 15.90 16.10 4.51
N GLU A 163 15.82 15.70 3.25
CA GLU A 163 16.77 14.75 2.65
C GLU A 163 18.22 15.21 2.72
N ASP A 164 18.44 16.53 2.65
CA ASP A 164 19.77 17.15 2.78
C ASP A 164 20.40 16.96 4.16
N PHE A 165 19.66 16.49 5.17
CA PHE A 165 20.23 16.07 6.45
C PHE A 165 21.13 14.83 6.33
N PHE A 166 20.91 13.99 5.31
CA PHE A 166 21.74 12.80 5.03
C PHE A 166 22.93 13.07 4.12
N ALA A 167 22.97 14.19 3.38
CA ALA A 167 24.08 14.55 2.48
C ALA A 167 25.45 14.67 3.19
N GLN A 168 25.48 14.60 4.52
CA GLN A 168 26.68 14.62 5.35
C GLN A 168 27.19 13.21 5.71
N PHE A 169 26.46 12.15 5.34
CA PHE A 169 26.76 10.75 5.67
C PHE A 169 27.07 9.87 4.45
N GLU A 170 27.01 10.44 3.25
CA GLU A 170 27.50 9.86 1.98
C GLU A 170 28.82 10.54 1.55
#